data_AF-A0A2M6WIB9-F1
#
_entry.id   AF-A0A2M6WIB9-F1
#
_cell.length_a   1.000
_cell.length_b   1.000
_cell.length_c   1.000
_cell.angle_alpha   90.00
_cell.angle_beta   90.00
_cell.angle_gamma   90.00
#
_symmetry.space_group_name_H-M   'P 1'
#
loop_
_entity.id
_entity.type
_entity.pdbx_description
1 polymer ?
#
loop_
_entity_poly.entity_id
_entity_poly.type
_entity_poly.pdbx_seq_one_letter_code
_entity_poly.pdbx_strand_id
1 'polypeptide(L)'
;MVTKLKLRLWTPILGLAFKALIFFALFSFMTASGFSPLAVAIFIIGTTILYSTPFFNLQSVSIALVTLILISVAVSEILFTAVSPLWLSIILTGLFFIILGIKNVIFLHREAWYHILYFGLLYLLLITFFLTEKAYYFFFQAVLLGIVSYMLFREFIRITGKSEDKKRERGFAGLFAWILVQWSWVVALLPLTFINAANTAILLAYIIGEMLHLEVGKTRKKRDVLSRITLAIVLLIMIFGSAKWSI
;
A
#
# COMPACT_ATOMS: atom_id res chain seq x y z
N MET A 1 2.16 22.46 31.90
CA MET A 1 2.30 22.72 30.44
C MET A 1 2.21 21.45 29.59
N VAL A 2 2.83 20.33 30.00
CA VAL A 2 2.80 19.03 29.28
C VAL A 2 1.39 18.45 29.09
N THR A 3 0.49 18.63 30.07
CA THR A 3 -0.90 18.16 30.01
C THR A 3 -1.75 18.89 28.96
N LYS A 4 -1.53 20.19 28.75
CA LYS A 4 -2.24 20.97 27.72
C LYS A 4 -1.80 20.60 26.30
N LEU A 5 -0.53 20.21 26.11
CA LEU A 5 -0.01 19.70 24.83
C LEU A 5 -0.59 18.32 24.50
N LYS A 6 -0.69 17.41 25.49
CA LYS A 6 -1.35 16.11 25.30
C LYS A 6 -2.82 16.26 24.92
N LEU A 7 -3.59 17.11 25.59
CA LEU A 7 -5.01 17.33 25.28
C LEU A 7 -5.23 17.89 23.87
N ARG A 8 -4.32 18.76 23.39
CA ARG A 8 -4.38 19.35 22.05
C ARG A 8 -4.03 18.38 20.92
N LEU A 9 -3.32 17.29 21.21
CA LEU A 9 -3.04 16.21 20.25
C LEU A 9 -4.18 15.19 20.17
N TRP A 10 -4.97 15.03 21.23
CA TRP A 10 -6.11 14.11 21.23
C TRP A 10 -7.27 14.59 20.35
N THR A 11 -7.56 15.89 20.36
CA THR A 11 -8.64 16.46 19.53
C THR A 11 -8.47 16.22 18.01
N PRO A 12 -7.29 16.37 17.38
CA PRO A 12 -7.12 16.07 15.97
C PRO A 12 -7.12 14.57 15.66
N ILE A 13 -6.61 13.71 16.55
CA ILE A 13 -6.62 12.25 16.36
C ILE A 13 -8.05 11.71 16.39
N LEU A 14 -8.88 12.20 17.31
CA LEU A 14 -10.28 11.78 17.41
C LEU A 14 -11.09 12.19 16.18
N GLY A 15 -10.82 13.39 15.65
CA GLY A 15 -11.41 13.86 14.38
C GLY A 15 -11.00 12.98 13.18
N LEU A 16 -9.75 12.52 13.14
CA LEU A 16 -9.29 11.58 12.11
C LEU A 16 -9.95 10.20 12.25
N ALA A 17 -10.02 9.67 13.47
CA ALA A 17 -10.63 8.39 13.75
C ALA A 17 -12.11 8.39 13.34
N PHE A 18 -12.82 9.50 13.59
CA PHE A 18 -14.20 9.67 13.15
C PHE A 18 -14.33 9.66 11.63
N LYS A 19 -13.44 10.34 10.90
CA LYS A 19 -13.42 10.26 9.42
C LYS A 19 -13.13 8.85 8.91
N ALA A 20 -12.22 8.13 9.56
CA ALA A 20 -11.93 6.74 9.23
C ALA A 20 -13.14 5.82 9.52
N LEU A 21 -13.90 6.10 10.57
CA LEU A 21 -15.14 5.40 10.88
C LEU A 21 -16.23 5.69 9.83
N ILE A 22 -16.35 6.93 9.36
CA ILE A 22 -17.24 7.24 8.23
C ILE A 22 -16.80 6.48 6.97
N PHE A 23 -15.50 6.41 6.68
CA PHE A 23 -14.97 5.60 5.58
C PHE A 23 -15.34 4.12 5.74
N PHE A 24 -15.19 3.56 6.95
CA PHE A 24 -15.63 2.19 7.27
C PHE A 24 -17.12 1.99 6.97
N ALA A 25 -17.97 2.95 7.37
CA ALA A 25 -19.40 2.89 7.14
C ALA A 25 -19.75 2.99 5.66
N LEU A 26 -19.09 3.87 4.90
CA LEU A 26 -19.27 4.00 3.45
C LEU A 26 -18.84 2.73 2.71
N PHE A 27 -17.70 2.15 3.10
CA PHE A 27 -17.24 0.90 2.54
C PHE A 27 -18.21 -0.24 2.86
N SER A 28 -18.63 -0.36 4.13
CA SER A 28 -19.61 -1.37 4.55
C SER A 28 -20.94 -1.22 3.80
N PHE A 29 -21.41 0.01 3.58
CA PHE A 29 -22.60 0.29 2.78
C PHE A 29 -22.45 -0.14 1.32
N MET A 30 -21.32 0.18 0.69
CA MET A 30 -21.02 -0.27 -0.68
C MET A 30 -21.06 -1.80 -0.77
N THR A 31 -20.50 -2.48 0.23
CA THR A 31 -20.45 -3.95 0.25
C THR A 31 -21.82 -4.59 0.51
N ALA A 32 -22.62 -4.02 1.42
CA ALA A 32 -23.99 -4.48 1.69
C ALA A 32 -24.91 -4.28 0.48
N SER A 33 -24.63 -3.28 -0.36
CA SER A 33 -25.38 -3.03 -1.60
C SER A 33 -24.98 -3.92 -2.78
N GLY A 34 -24.04 -4.86 -2.59
CA GLY A 34 -23.55 -5.73 -3.65
C GLY A 34 -22.84 -4.97 -4.78
N PHE A 35 -22.09 -3.92 -4.46
CA PHE A 35 -21.33 -3.12 -5.44
C PHE A 35 -22.19 -2.43 -6.51
N SER A 36 -23.42 -2.04 -6.18
CA SER A 36 -24.25 -1.22 -7.06
C SER A 36 -23.47 0.02 -7.55
N PRO A 37 -23.54 0.38 -8.85
CA PRO A 37 -22.79 1.52 -9.41
C PRO A 37 -23.02 2.83 -8.65
N LEU A 38 -24.23 3.03 -8.14
CA LEU A 38 -24.59 4.19 -7.34
C LEU A 38 -23.89 4.18 -5.98
N ALA A 39 -23.82 3.02 -5.32
CA ALA A 39 -23.12 2.89 -4.04
C ALA A 39 -21.60 3.06 -4.20
N VAL A 40 -21.02 2.55 -5.29
CA VAL A 40 -19.62 2.79 -5.66
C VAL A 40 -19.37 4.28 -5.89
N ALA A 41 -20.24 4.98 -6.63
CA ALA A 41 -20.14 6.42 -6.84
C ALA A 41 -20.20 7.20 -5.51
N ILE A 42 -21.15 6.85 -4.62
CA ILE A 42 -21.25 7.45 -3.29
C ILE A 42 -19.97 7.21 -2.47
N PHE A 43 -19.41 6.00 -2.51
CA PHE A 43 -18.17 5.67 -1.82
C PHE A 43 -16.98 6.50 -2.33
N ILE A 44 -16.80 6.60 -3.65
CA ILE A 44 -15.73 7.38 -4.27
C ILE A 44 -15.86 8.86 -3.92
N ILE A 45 -17.06 9.43 -4.07
CA ILE A 45 -17.33 10.84 -3.78
C ILE A 45 -17.13 11.11 -2.28
N GLY A 46 -17.73 10.28 -1.41
CA GLY A 46 -17.63 10.42 0.03
C GLY A 46 -16.19 10.33 0.53
N THR A 47 -15.43 9.34 0.06
CA THR A 47 -14.00 9.18 0.40
C THR A 47 -13.18 10.38 -0.05
N THR A 48 -13.46 10.91 -1.25
CA THR A 48 -12.76 12.09 -1.80
C THR A 48 -13.07 13.34 -0.98
N ILE A 49 -14.32 13.53 -0.54
CA ILE A 49 -14.73 14.65 0.33
C ILE A 49 -14.05 14.53 1.71
N LEU A 50 -14.06 13.33 2.31
CA LEU A 50 -13.41 13.06 3.59
C LEU A 50 -11.91 13.35 3.53
N TYR A 51 -11.26 12.94 2.43
CA TYR A 51 -9.84 13.23 2.20
C TYR A 51 -9.61 14.73 1.99
N SER A 52 -10.44 15.42 1.22
CA SER A 52 -10.24 16.83 0.86
C SER A 52 -10.31 17.79 2.04
N THR A 53 -10.92 17.38 3.16
CA THR A 53 -11.04 18.20 4.36
C THR A 53 -9.95 17.85 5.40
N PRO A 54 -9.18 18.81 5.94
CA PRO A 54 -9.07 20.22 5.54
C PRO A 54 -8.32 20.39 4.20
N PHE A 55 -8.59 21.48 3.49
CA PHE A 55 -8.05 21.77 2.14
C PHE A 55 -6.52 22.02 2.08
N PHE A 56 -5.82 21.91 3.20
CA PHE A 56 -4.36 22.04 3.23
C PHE A 56 -3.69 20.76 2.66
N ASN A 57 -2.73 20.93 1.75
CA ASN A 57 -1.88 19.87 1.17
C ASN A 57 -2.60 18.70 0.48
N LEU A 58 -3.56 18.97 -0.42
CA LEU A 58 -4.24 17.93 -1.22
C LEU A 58 -3.29 17.00 -1.99
N GLN A 59 -2.13 17.48 -2.43
CA GLN A 59 -1.22 16.74 -3.32
C GLN A 59 -0.19 15.84 -2.62
N SER A 60 -0.14 15.85 -1.28
CA SER A 60 0.95 15.19 -0.55
C SER A 60 0.89 13.66 -0.67
N VAL A 61 -0.30 13.05 -0.52
CA VAL A 61 -0.49 11.58 -0.45
C VAL A 61 -1.67 11.14 -1.34
N SER A 62 -1.87 11.84 -2.47
CA SER A 62 -3.03 11.61 -3.35
C SER A 62 -2.94 10.30 -4.12
N ILE A 63 -1.73 9.80 -4.43
CA ILE A 63 -1.59 8.56 -5.18
C ILE A 63 -1.99 7.39 -4.30
N ALA A 64 -1.50 7.32 -3.06
CA ALA A 64 -1.93 6.32 -2.09
C ALA A 64 -3.46 6.30 -1.87
N LEU A 65 -4.13 7.47 -1.90
CA LEU A 65 -5.60 7.53 -1.85
C LEU A 65 -6.24 6.89 -3.08
N VAL A 66 -5.79 7.26 -4.29
CA VAL A 66 -6.30 6.68 -5.54
C VAL A 66 -6.09 5.18 -5.55
N THR A 67 -4.92 4.71 -5.12
CA THR A 67 -4.63 3.29 -4.99
C THR A 67 -5.54 2.62 -3.97
N LEU A 68 -5.80 3.25 -2.82
CA LEU A 68 -6.72 2.72 -1.82
C LEU A 68 -8.14 2.61 -2.38
N ILE A 69 -8.63 3.62 -3.10
CA ILE A 69 -9.96 3.59 -3.73
C ILE A 69 -10.03 2.49 -4.80
N LEU A 70 -9.01 2.39 -5.64
CA LEU A 70 -8.91 1.36 -6.67
C LEU A 70 -8.95 -0.03 -6.05
N ILE A 71 -8.16 -0.27 -4.99
CA ILE A 71 -8.19 -1.52 -4.24
C ILE A 71 -9.60 -1.72 -3.63
N SER A 72 -10.15 -0.71 -2.97
CA SER A 72 -11.46 -0.82 -2.32
C SER A 72 -12.58 -1.18 -3.30
N VAL A 73 -12.55 -0.72 -4.55
CA VAL A 73 -13.59 -1.00 -5.55
C VAL A 73 -13.29 -2.26 -6.35
N ALA A 74 -12.10 -2.36 -6.95
CA ALA A 74 -11.78 -3.42 -7.90
C ALA A 74 -11.48 -4.77 -7.22
N VAL A 75 -10.99 -4.73 -5.98
CA VAL A 75 -10.41 -5.91 -5.32
C VAL A 75 -11.37 -6.52 -4.33
N SER A 76 -12.20 -5.71 -3.72
CA SER A 76 -13.08 -6.15 -2.66
C SER A 76 -14.02 -7.24 -3.15
N GLU A 77 -14.69 -7.08 -4.30
CA GLU A 77 -15.59 -8.11 -4.88
C GLU A 77 -14.94 -9.49 -4.94
N ILE A 78 -13.66 -9.56 -5.33
CA ILE A 78 -12.90 -10.81 -5.41
C ILE A 78 -12.50 -11.28 -3.99
N LEU A 79 -11.96 -10.39 -3.16
CA LEU A 79 -11.51 -10.73 -1.81
C LEU A 79 -12.65 -11.15 -0.88
N PHE A 80 -13.88 -10.72 -1.13
CA PHE A 80 -15.07 -11.16 -0.36
C PHE A 80 -15.24 -12.68 -0.34
N THR A 81 -14.77 -13.36 -1.39
CA THR A 81 -14.83 -14.83 -1.47
C THR A 81 -13.73 -15.51 -0.64
N ALA A 82 -12.60 -14.83 -0.41
CA ALA A 82 -11.41 -15.41 0.22
C ALA A 82 -11.15 -14.93 1.66
N VAL A 83 -11.61 -13.73 2.01
CA VAL A 83 -11.38 -13.07 3.30
C VAL A 83 -12.70 -12.49 3.79
N SER A 84 -12.96 -12.59 5.10
CA SER A 84 -14.18 -12.02 5.66
C SER A 84 -14.26 -10.50 5.40
N PRO A 85 -15.44 -9.99 4.98
CA PRO A 85 -15.71 -8.57 4.74
C PRO A 85 -15.12 -7.65 5.80
N LEU A 86 -15.32 -8.07 7.04
CA LEU A 86 -15.06 -7.28 8.23
C LEU A 86 -13.55 -7.02 8.38
N TRP A 87 -12.72 -8.04 8.15
CA TRP A 87 -11.27 -7.89 8.22
C TRP A 87 -10.76 -6.97 7.12
N LEU A 88 -11.28 -7.11 5.90
CA LEU A 88 -10.92 -6.23 4.78
C LEU A 88 -11.28 -4.78 5.08
N SER A 89 -12.50 -4.52 5.57
CA SER A 89 -12.95 -3.19 5.98
C SER A 89 -12.03 -2.59 7.04
N ILE A 90 -11.65 -3.35 8.07
CA ILE A 90 -10.74 -2.87 9.12
C ILE A 90 -9.38 -2.48 8.54
N ILE A 91 -8.81 -3.31 7.67
CA ILE A 91 -7.49 -3.05 7.05
C ILE A 91 -7.55 -1.78 6.19
N LEU A 92 -8.56 -1.66 5.31
CA LEU A 92 -8.71 -0.49 4.44
C LEU A 92 -8.96 0.79 5.24
N THR A 93 -9.78 0.71 6.30
CA THR A 93 -10.01 1.83 7.21
C THR A 93 -8.73 2.24 7.95
N GLY A 94 -7.93 1.27 8.39
CA GLY A 94 -6.63 1.53 9.00
C GLY A 94 -5.68 2.27 8.05
N LEU A 95 -5.60 1.82 6.79
CA LEU A 95 -4.80 2.50 5.75
C LEU A 95 -5.32 3.91 5.46
N PHE A 96 -6.65 4.10 5.37
CA PHE A 96 -7.24 5.42 5.20
C PHE A 96 -6.92 6.36 6.37
N PHE A 97 -6.99 5.86 7.62
CA PHE A 97 -6.58 6.62 8.79
C PHE A 97 -5.11 7.05 8.70
N ILE A 98 -4.22 6.17 8.26
CA ILE A 98 -2.80 6.49 8.07
C ILE A 98 -2.62 7.57 6.99
N ILE A 99 -3.33 7.47 5.85
CA ILE A 99 -3.31 8.50 4.79
C ILE A 99 -3.67 9.87 5.37
N LEU A 100 -4.77 9.95 6.11
CA LEU A 100 -5.21 11.21 6.72
C LEU A 100 -4.22 11.72 7.78
N GLY A 101 -3.65 10.82 8.58
CA GLY A 101 -2.66 11.18 9.61
C GLY A 101 -1.35 11.72 9.04
N ILE A 102 -0.87 11.15 7.93
CA ILE A 102 0.31 11.65 7.20
C ILE A 102 0.01 13.01 6.58
N LYS A 103 -1.14 13.14 5.88
CA LYS A 103 -1.60 14.39 5.27
C LYS A 103 -1.66 15.52 6.30
N ASN A 104 -2.29 15.27 7.46
CA ASN A 104 -2.54 16.29 8.48
C ASN A 104 -1.36 16.53 9.44
N VAL A 105 -0.18 15.95 9.20
CA VAL A 105 1.02 16.22 10.01
C VAL A 105 0.88 15.77 11.47
N ILE A 106 -0.01 14.83 11.75
CA ILE A 106 -0.30 14.43 13.14
C ILE A 106 0.74 13.44 13.68
N PHE A 107 1.37 12.66 12.79
CA PHE A 107 2.39 11.70 13.21
C PHE A 107 3.77 12.34 13.40
N LEU A 108 4.41 12.05 14.54
CA LEU A 108 5.79 12.44 14.83
C LEU A 108 6.82 11.76 13.89
N HIS A 109 6.64 10.47 13.58
CA HIS A 109 7.55 9.67 12.74
C HIS A 109 6.93 9.38 11.36
N ARG A 110 6.70 10.42 10.57
CA ARG A 110 5.94 10.31 9.31
C ARG A 110 6.53 9.31 8.32
N GLU A 111 7.86 9.22 8.25
CA GLU A 111 8.53 8.30 7.33
C GLU A 111 8.16 6.85 7.64
N ALA A 112 8.15 6.44 8.91
CA ALA A 112 7.77 5.09 9.32
C ALA A 112 6.30 4.77 8.96
N TRP A 113 5.37 5.69 9.25
CA TRP A 113 3.97 5.52 8.88
C TRP A 113 3.76 5.47 7.38
N TYR A 114 4.55 6.22 6.63
CA TYR A 114 4.52 6.20 5.18
C TYR A 114 5.04 4.87 4.61
N HIS A 115 6.06 4.26 5.22
CA HIS A 115 6.50 2.90 4.86
C HIS A 115 5.38 1.88 5.09
N ILE A 116 4.70 1.94 6.25
CA ILE A 116 3.55 1.06 6.55
C ILE A 116 2.44 1.24 5.51
N LEU A 117 2.09 2.49 5.19
CA LEU A 117 1.07 2.79 4.17
C LEU A 117 1.47 2.23 2.80
N TYR A 118 2.70 2.50 2.37
CA TYR A 118 3.22 2.09 1.08
C TYR A 118 3.26 0.57 0.93
N PHE A 119 3.90 -0.13 1.87
CA PHE A 119 3.98 -1.59 1.82
C PHE A 119 2.62 -2.25 2.07
N GLY A 120 1.75 -1.64 2.87
CA GLY A 120 0.38 -2.12 3.06
C GLY A 120 -0.44 -2.07 1.78
N LEU A 121 -0.41 -0.94 1.06
CA LEU A 121 -1.10 -0.79 -0.23
C LEU A 121 -0.51 -1.71 -1.29
N LEU A 122 0.82 -1.80 -1.37
CA LEU A 122 1.49 -2.66 -2.34
C LEU A 122 1.23 -4.14 -2.04
N TYR A 123 1.17 -4.53 -0.77
CA TYR A 123 0.83 -5.89 -0.37
C TYR A 123 -0.63 -6.25 -0.74
N LEU A 124 -1.60 -5.37 -0.47
CA LEU A 124 -2.98 -5.59 -0.91
C LEU A 124 -3.09 -5.72 -2.43
N LEU A 125 -2.36 -4.89 -3.18
CA LEU A 125 -2.27 -4.98 -4.64
C LEU A 125 -1.71 -6.34 -5.09
N LEU A 126 -0.65 -6.83 -4.44
CA LEU A 126 -0.06 -8.14 -4.74
C LEU A 126 -0.97 -9.31 -4.38
N ILE A 127 -1.65 -9.28 -3.22
CA ILE A 127 -2.65 -10.30 -2.85
C ILE A 127 -3.71 -10.39 -3.94
N THR A 128 -4.21 -9.24 -4.40
CA THR A 128 -5.20 -9.18 -5.49
C THR A 128 -4.68 -9.87 -6.75
N PHE A 129 -3.46 -9.51 -7.15
CA PHE A 129 -2.84 -10.00 -8.36
C PHE A 129 -2.71 -11.54 -8.32
N PHE A 130 -2.16 -12.10 -7.25
CA PHE A 130 -1.99 -13.55 -7.13
C PHE A 130 -3.29 -14.31 -6.86
N LEU A 131 -4.28 -13.68 -6.24
CA LEU A 131 -5.60 -14.30 -6.05
C LEU A 131 -6.35 -14.46 -7.39
N THR A 132 -6.10 -13.55 -8.33
CA THR A 132 -6.76 -13.52 -9.64
C THR A 132 -5.90 -13.99 -10.81
N GLU A 133 -4.72 -14.52 -10.52
CA GLU A 133 -3.73 -14.94 -11.50
C GLU A 133 -4.30 -15.89 -12.57
N LYS A 134 -5.20 -16.79 -12.17
CA LYS A 134 -5.82 -17.78 -13.05
C LYS A 134 -6.96 -17.21 -13.92
N ALA A 135 -7.25 -15.92 -13.82
CA ALA A 135 -8.28 -15.28 -14.62
C ALA A 135 -7.82 -15.06 -16.08
N TYR A 136 -8.76 -15.05 -17.01
CA TYR A 136 -8.52 -14.81 -18.45
C TYR A 136 -7.81 -13.48 -18.76
N TYR A 137 -7.75 -12.55 -17.80
CA TYR A 137 -7.22 -11.19 -17.97
C TYR A 137 -5.85 -10.96 -17.32
N PHE A 138 -5.04 -12.01 -17.13
CA PHE A 138 -3.72 -11.94 -16.48
C PHE A 138 -2.82 -10.81 -17.02
N PHE A 139 -2.77 -10.63 -18.36
CA PHE A 139 -1.96 -9.56 -18.96
C PHE A 139 -2.42 -8.16 -18.55
N PHE A 140 -3.74 -7.93 -18.51
CA PHE A 140 -4.30 -6.64 -18.08
C PHE A 140 -4.01 -6.36 -16.61
N GLN A 141 -4.10 -7.39 -15.76
CA GLN A 141 -3.74 -7.30 -14.34
C GLN A 141 -2.27 -6.99 -14.14
N ALA A 142 -1.37 -7.57 -14.94
CA ALA A 142 0.06 -7.29 -14.89
C ALA A 142 0.38 -5.84 -15.30
N VAL A 143 -0.30 -5.32 -16.34
CA VAL A 143 -0.19 -3.91 -16.73
C VAL A 143 -0.69 -2.99 -15.62
N LEU A 144 -1.84 -3.31 -15.01
CA LEU A 144 -2.38 -2.53 -13.90
C LEU A 144 -1.46 -2.55 -12.68
N LEU A 145 -0.90 -3.72 -12.33
CA LEU A 145 0.13 -3.87 -11.30
C LEU A 145 1.33 -2.96 -11.59
N GLY A 146 1.81 -2.94 -12.84
CA GLY A 146 2.90 -2.07 -13.27
C GLY A 146 2.58 -0.58 -13.13
N ILE A 147 1.40 -0.14 -13.57
CA ILE A 147 0.98 1.27 -13.47
C ILE A 147 0.84 1.70 -12.01
N VAL A 148 0.10 0.92 -11.21
CA VAL A 148 -0.14 1.27 -9.81
C VAL A 148 1.15 1.22 -8.99
N SER A 149 1.98 0.20 -9.19
CA SER A 149 3.29 0.13 -8.52
C SER A 149 4.19 1.28 -8.93
N TYR A 150 4.24 1.67 -10.21
CA TYR A 150 4.98 2.85 -10.67
C TYR A 150 4.52 4.12 -9.94
N MET A 151 3.20 4.35 -9.86
CA MET A 151 2.67 5.52 -9.17
C MET A 151 3.04 5.49 -7.68
N LEU A 152 2.91 4.35 -7.01
CA LEU A 152 3.29 4.19 -5.60
C LEU A 152 4.80 4.39 -5.38
N PHE A 153 5.67 3.77 -6.19
CA PHE A 153 7.13 3.93 -6.09
C PHE A 153 7.53 5.39 -6.29
N ARG A 154 6.90 6.06 -7.25
CA ARG A 154 7.14 7.47 -7.50
C ARG A 154 6.74 8.33 -6.29
N GLU A 155 5.55 8.11 -5.72
CA GLU A 155 5.13 8.82 -4.51
C GLU A 155 6.08 8.53 -3.34
N PHE A 156 6.52 7.27 -3.21
CA PHE A 156 7.47 6.85 -2.18
C PHE A 156 8.80 7.57 -2.30
N ILE A 157 9.45 7.53 -3.47
CA ILE A 157 10.73 8.22 -3.70
C ILE A 157 10.58 9.73 -3.49
N ARG A 158 9.45 10.34 -3.87
CA ARG A 158 9.21 11.77 -3.66
C ARG A 158 9.13 12.15 -2.17
N ILE A 159 8.61 11.25 -1.33
CA ILE A 159 8.38 11.52 0.10
C ILE A 159 9.58 11.11 0.96
N THR A 160 10.20 9.97 0.67
CA THR A 160 11.35 9.44 1.42
C THR A 160 12.68 9.91 0.85
N GLY A 161 12.74 10.08 -0.47
CA GLY A 161 13.92 10.53 -1.17
C GLY A 161 13.94 12.05 -1.32
N LYS A 162 15.00 12.69 -0.83
CA LYS A 162 15.33 14.09 -1.17
C LYS A 162 15.87 14.21 -2.60
N SER A 163 15.24 13.55 -3.58
CA SER A 163 15.67 13.63 -4.97
C SER A 163 15.23 14.96 -5.56
N GLU A 164 16.16 15.88 -5.77
CA GLU A 164 15.90 17.15 -6.45
C GLU A 164 15.62 16.97 -7.96
N ASP A 165 16.10 15.85 -8.55
CA ASP A 165 15.90 15.54 -9.96
C ASP A 165 14.67 14.66 -10.20
N LYS A 166 13.64 15.28 -10.80
CA LYS A 166 12.38 14.62 -11.19
C LYS A 166 12.56 13.55 -12.27
N LYS A 167 13.58 13.65 -13.14
CA LYS A 167 13.84 12.63 -14.18
C LYS A 167 14.38 11.36 -13.54
N ARG A 168 15.33 11.49 -12.62
CA ARG A 168 15.89 10.37 -11.86
C ARG A 168 14.84 9.68 -10.99
N GLU A 169 13.97 10.45 -10.31
CA GLU A 169 12.81 9.92 -9.56
C GLU A 169 11.94 9.01 -10.44
N ARG A 170 11.51 9.51 -11.61
CA ARG A 170 10.65 8.76 -12.54
C ARG A 170 11.36 7.54 -13.12
N GLY A 171 12.64 7.67 -13.48
CA GLY A 171 13.44 6.57 -14.00
C GLY A 171 13.55 5.42 -13.00
N PHE A 172 13.87 5.72 -11.74
CA PHE A 172 13.91 4.73 -10.68
C PHE A 172 12.55 4.11 -10.40
N ALA A 173 11.50 4.92 -10.26
CA ALA A 173 10.15 4.42 -10.04
C ALA A 173 9.72 3.45 -11.15
N GLY A 174 10.03 3.77 -12.41
CA GLY A 174 9.75 2.92 -13.57
C GLY A 174 10.54 1.61 -13.54
N LEU A 175 11.83 1.68 -13.25
CA LEU A 175 12.70 0.51 -13.14
C LEU A 175 12.24 -0.43 -12.03
N PHE A 176 11.85 0.08 -10.87
CA PHE A 176 11.40 -0.75 -9.76
C PHE A 176 10.00 -1.34 -9.97
N ALA A 177 9.08 -0.58 -10.56
CA ALA A 177 7.79 -1.11 -10.99
C ALA A 177 7.98 -2.26 -11.99
N TRP A 178 8.88 -2.08 -12.97
CA TRP A 178 9.20 -3.12 -13.94
C TRP A 178 9.79 -4.37 -13.28
N ILE A 179 10.78 -4.21 -12.41
CA ILE A 179 11.37 -5.33 -11.67
C ILE A 179 10.30 -6.06 -10.85
N LEU A 180 9.40 -5.33 -10.19
CA LEU A 180 8.32 -5.93 -9.40
C LEU A 180 7.36 -6.74 -10.28
N VAL A 181 7.00 -6.25 -11.47
CA VAL A 181 6.16 -6.99 -12.42
C VAL A 181 6.84 -8.26 -12.90
N GLN A 182 8.11 -8.17 -13.31
CA GLN A 182 8.89 -9.33 -13.76
C GLN A 182 9.05 -10.37 -12.65
N TRP A 183 9.33 -9.92 -11.43
CA TRP A 183 9.39 -10.80 -10.27
C TRP A 183 8.04 -11.44 -9.97
N SER A 184 6.95 -10.69 -10.07
CA SER A 184 5.61 -11.23 -9.85
C SER A 184 5.25 -12.30 -10.89
N TRP A 185 5.73 -12.16 -12.13
CA TRP A 185 5.63 -13.21 -13.15
C TRP A 185 6.41 -14.46 -12.78
N VAL A 186 7.66 -14.32 -12.30
CA VAL A 186 8.47 -15.47 -11.85
C VAL A 186 7.79 -16.17 -10.67
N VAL A 187 7.25 -15.41 -9.73
CA VAL A 187 6.57 -15.95 -8.55
C VAL A 187 5.25 -16.63 -8.92
N ALA A 188 4.51 -16.12 -9.90
CA ALA A 188 3.28 -16.74 -10.42
C ALA A 188 3.53 -18.15 -10.99
N LEU A 189 4.71 -18.41 -11.55
CA LEU A 189 5.07 -19.74 -12.04
C LEU A 189 5.35 -20.76 -10.92
N LEU A 190 5.53 -20.30 -9.68
CA LEU A 190 5.77 -21.19 -8.54
C LEU A 190 4.41 -21.71 -8.02
N PRO A 191 4.30 -23.00 -7.64
CA PRO A 191 3.09 -23.59 -7.07
C PRO A 191 2.89 -23.18 -5.60
N LEU A 192 2.88 -21.86 -5.35
CA LEU A 192 2.66 -21.25 -4.05
C LEU A 192 1.19 -20.86 -3.91
N THR A 193 0.70 -20.86 -2.67
CA THR A 193 -0.59 -20.21 -2.38
C THR A 193 -0.47 -18.70 -2.62
N PHE A 194 -1.58 -18.04 -2.98
CA PHE A 194 -1.59 -16.61 -3.29
C PHE A 194 -0.99 -15.73 -2.18
N ILE A 195 -1.16 -16.12 -0.90
CA ILE A 195 -0.56 -15.43 0.25
C ILE A 195 0.97 -15.54 0.23
N ASN A 196 1.50 -16.75 -0.01
CA ASN A 196 2.94 -16.97 -0.04
C ASN A 196 3.60 -16.33 -1.28
N ALA A 197 2.89 -16.32 -2.40
CA ALA A 197 3.29 -15.59 -3.60
C ALA A 197 3.37 -14.07 -3.31
N ALA A 198 2.32 -13.50 -2.71
CA ALA A 198 2.31 -12.09 -2.30
C ALA A 198 3.42 -11.77 -1.28
N ASN A 199 3.67 -12.65 -0.31
CA ASN A 199 4.76 -12.51 0.67
C ASN A 199 6.15 -12.51 0.00
N THR A 200 6.34 -13.36 -1.01
CA THR A 200 7.61 -13.42 -1.75
C THR A 200 7.81 -12.16 -2.59
N ALA A 201 6.76 -11.64 -3.21
CA ALA A 201 6.82 -10.43 -4.01
C ALA A 201 6.98 -9.15 -3.17
N ILE A 202 6.28 -9.04 -2.03
CA ILE A 202 6.42 -7.88 -1.13
C ILE A 202 7.79 -7.83 -0.47
N LEU A 203 8.40 -8.99 -0.19
CA LEU A 203 9.76 -9.06 0.34
C LEU A 203 10.76 -8.44 -0.65
N LEU A 204 10.65 -8.76 -1.94
CA LEU A 204 11.46 -8.14 -2.98
C LEU A 204 11.21 -6.63 -3.08
N ALA A 205 9.93 -6.20 -3.06
CA ALA A 205 9.58 -4.78 -3.03
C ALA A 205 10.19 -4.05 -1.82
N TYR A 206 10.23 -4.71 -0.65
CA TYR A 206 10.82 -4.17 0.57
C TYR A 206 12.33 -3.99 0.44
N ILE A 207 13.05 -5.00 -0.05
CA ILE A 207 14.50 -4.91 -0.30
C ILE A 207 14.80 -3.77 -1.27
N ILE A 208 14.04 -3.67 -2.35
CA ILE A 208 14.15 -2.61 -3.34
C ILE A 208 13.91 -1.23 -2.71
N GLY A 209 12.83 -1.07 -1.95
CA GLY A 209 12.49 0.18 -1.27
C GLY A 209 13.55 0.62 -0.27
N GLU A 210 14.19 -0.33 0.41
CA GLU A 210 15.30 -0.04 1.33
C GLU A 210 16.60 0.31 0.59
N MET A 211 16.90 -0.35 -0.54
CA MET A 211 18.03 0.03 -1.38
C MET A 211 17.88 1.46 -1.91
N LEU A 212 16.66 1.84 -2.30
CA LEU A 212 16.29 3.21 -2.66
C LEU A 212 16.59 4.22 -1.55
N HIS A 213 16.16 3.90 -0.32
CA HIS A 213 16.39 4.76 0.84
C HIS A 213 17.90 4.94 1.10
N LEU A 214 18.70 3.89 0.95
CA LEU A 214 20.15 3.94 1.15
C LEU A 214 20.88 4.72 0.06
N GLU A 215 20.46 4.60 -1.21
CA GLU A 215 21.08 5.32 -2.32
C GLU A 215 20.78 6.82 -2.27
N VAL A 216 19.55 7.19 -1.91
CA VAL A 216 19.17 8.60 -1.77
C VAL A 216 19.70 9.22 -0.47
N GLY A 217 19.83 8.42 0.60
CA GLY A 217 20.30 8.85 1.91
C GLY A 217 21.82 9.02 2.08
N LYS A 218 22.63 8.81 1.02
CA LYS A 218 24.12 8.95 0.99
C LYS A 218 24.88 8.20 2.11
N THR A 219 24.26 7.29 2.84
CA THR A 219 24.85 6.58 3.99
C THR A 219 25.06 5.11 3.64
N ARG A 220 25.99 4.84 2.72
CA ARG A 220 26.27 3.47 2.27
C ARG A 220 27.28 2.78 3.20
N LYS A 221 26.85 2.36 4.39
CA LYS A 221 27.65 1.42 5.19
C LYS A 221 27.43 0.01 4.64
N LYS A 222 28.52 -0.65 4.19
CA LYS A 222 28.47 -2.04 3.65
C LYS A 222 27.76 -3.00 4.61
N ARG A 223 27.96 -2.82 5.92
CA ARG A 223 27.34 -3.60 6.99
C ARG A 223 25.81 -3.55 6.96
N ASP A 224 25.22 -2.40 6.67
CA ASP A 224 23.77 -2.21 6.70
C ASP A 224 23.10 -2.90 5.50
N VAL A 225 23.76 -2.86 4.34
CA VAL A 225 23.31 -3.59 3.14
C VAL A 225 23.36 -5.10 3.37
N LEU A 226 24.48 -5.62 3.90
CA LEU A 226 24.65 -7.04 4.21
C LEU A 226 23.58 -7.51 5.22
N SER A 227 23.37 -6.78 6.31
CA SER A 227 22.35 -7.15 7.31
C SER A 227 20.95 -7.27 6.72
N ARG A 228 20.59 -6.38 5.79
CA ARG A 228 19.27 -6.36 5.14
C ARG A 228 19.11 -7.51 4.15
N ILE A 229 20.15 -7.81 3.37
CA ILE A 229 20.17 -8.98 2.47
C ILE A 229 20.08 -10.27 3.31
N THR A 230 20.80 -10.35 4.43
CA THR A 230 20.76 -11.51 5.32
C THR A 230 19.37 -11.71 5.90
N LEU A 231 18.73 -10.63 6.38
CA LEU A 231 17.35 -10.66 6.87
C LEU A 231 16.36 -11.07 5.78
N ALA A 232 16.55 -10.59 4.55
CA ALA A 232 15.75 -11.02 3.41
C ALA A 232 15.89 -12.52 3.12
N ILE A 233 17.10 -13.06 3.14
CA ILE A 233 17.35 -14.49 2.94
C ILE A 233 16.65 -15.31 4.04
N VAL A 234 16.77 -14.89 5.30
CA VAL A 234 16.11 -15.57 6.43
C VAL A 234 14.59 -15.55 6.27
N LEU A 235 13.99 -14.41 5.90
CA LEU A 235 12.56 -14.30 5.64
C LEU A 235 12.13 -15.15 4.44
N LEU A 236 12.93 -15.19 3.39
CA LEU A 236 12.67 -16.01 2.21
C LEU A 236 12.65 -17.49 2.58
N ILE A 237 13.64 -17.97 3.34
CA ILE A 237 13.67 -19.33 3.88
C ILE A 237 12.43 -19.61 4.73
N MET A 238 12.01 -18.67 5.57
CA MET A 238 10.82 -18.82 6.40
C MET A 238 9.53 -18.91 5.56
N ILE A 239 9.40 -18.07 4.52
CA ILE A 239 8.25 -18.11 3.60
C ILE A 239 8.21 -19.45 2.88
N PHE A 240 9.29 -19.88 2.24
CA PHE A 240 9.34 -21.15 1.52
C PHE A 240 9.24 -22.37 2.44
N GLY A 241 9.79 -22.30 3.66
CA GLY A 241 9.68 -23.36 4.66
C GLY A 241 8.27 -23.50 5.25
N SER A 242 7.53 -22.40 5.36
CA SER A 242 6.12 -22.40 5.77
C SER A 242 5.14 -22.62 4.61
N ALA A 243 5.64 -22.60 3.36
CA ALA A 243 4.80 -22.72 2.20
C ALA A 243 4.21 -24.12 2.08
N LYS A 244 2.89 -24.21 2.07
CA LYS A 244 2.19 -25.38 1.54
C LYS A 244 2.29 -25.31 0.02
N TRP A 245 3.13 -26.17 -0.55
CA TRP A 245 3.26 -26.33 -1.98
C TRP A 245 1.95 -26.92 -2.50
N SER A 246 1.27 -26.16 -3.35
CA SER A 246 0.02 -26.58 -4.00
C SER A 246 0.39 -27.46 -5.20
N ILE A 247 0.84 -28.68 -4.94
CA ILE A 247 1.03 -29.71 -5.98
C ILE A 247 -0.34 -30.27 -6.37
#